data_AF-A0A2D6KH43-F1
#
_entry.id   AF-A0A2D6KH43-F1
#
_cell.length_a   1.000
_cell.length_b   1.000
_cell.length_c   1.000
_cell.angle_alpha   90.00
_cell.angle_beta   90.00
_cell.angle_gamma   90.00
#
_symmetry.space_group_name_H-M   'P 1'
#
loop_
_entity.id
_entity.type
_entity.pdbx_description
1 polymer ?
#
loop_
_entity_poly.entity_id
_entity_poly.type
_entity_poly.pdbx_seq_one_letter_code
_entity_poly.pdbx_strand_id
1 'polypeptide(L)' 'MLIDCDECSLASTDACTDCMVTYLCSRQPGEAVVVELAEHRAITLLAGAGLVPPLRHVERG' A
#
# COMPACT_ATOMS: atom_id res chain seq x y z
N MET A 1 0.06 -1.21 12.01
CA MET A 1 -0.94 -1.12 10.94
C MET A 1 -0.80 -2.38 10.12
N LEU A 2 -1.87 -3.16 9.96
CA LEU A 2 -1.89 -4.31 9.07
C LEU A 2 -2.61 -3.89 7.80
N ILE A 3 -2.02 -4.15 6.64
CA ILE A 3 -2.66 -3.97 5.34
C ILE A 3 -2.91 -5.37 4.81
N ASP A 4 -4.17 -5.73 4.66
CA ASP A 4 -4.57 -6.99 4.05
C ASP A 4 -5.28 -6.72 2.72
N CYS A 5 -4.64 -7.14 1.62
CA CYS A 5 -5.20 -6.98 0.29
C CYS A 5 -6.35 -7.96 0.00
N ASP A 6 -6.45 -9.07 0.71
CA ASP A 6 -7.56 -10.03 0.57
C ASP A 6 -8.84 -9.48 1.20
N GLU A 7 -8.71 -8.67 2.26
CA GLU A 7 -9.81 -7.96 2.93
C GLU A 7 -10.10 -6.57 2.35
N CYS A 8 -9.41 -6.17 1.27
CA CYS A 8 -9.60 -4.87 0.63
C CYS A 8 -10.85 -4.86 -0.27
N SER A 9 -11.70 -3.84 -0.13
CA SER A 9 -12.91 -3.66 -0.96
C SER A 9 -12.59 -3.30 -2.41
N LEU A 10 -11.38 -2.78 -2.67
CA LEU A 10 -10.88 -2.46 -4.01
C LEU A 10 -10.02 -3.58 -4.62
N ALA A 11 -9.89 -4.74 -3.96
CA ALA A 11 -9.12 -5.85 -4.48
C ALA A 11 -9.59 -6.25 -5.90
N SER A 12 -8.64 -6.58 -6.77
CA SER A 12 -8.90 -6.97 -8.16
C SER A 12 -9.56 -5.89 -9.04
N THR A 13 -9.43 -4.61 -8.66
CA THR A 13 -9.84 -3.47 -9.49
C THR A 13 -8.62 -2.72 -10.02
N ASP A 14 -8.84 -1.77 -10.95
CA ASP A 14 -7.77 -0.92 -11.48
C ASP A 14 -7.05 -0.09 -10.41
N ALA A 15 -7.67 0.11 -9.23
CA ALA A 15 -7.04 0.79 -8.10
C ALA A 15 -5.75 0.08 -7.63
N CYS A 16 -5.63 -1.24 -7.83
CA CYS A 16 -4.42 -1.99 -7.50
C CYS A 16 -3.24 -1.64 -8.42
N THR A 17 -3.47 -1.31 -9.70
CA THR A 17 -2.38 -1.04 -10.65
C THR A 17 -1.51 0.17 -10.27
N ASP A 18 -2.10 1.12 -9.56
CA ASP A 18 -1.45 2.31 -9.00
C ASP A 18 -1.64 2.39 -7.48
N CYS A 19 -1.59 1.23 -6.81
CA CYS A 19 -1.56 1.15 -5.37
C CYS A 19 -0.12 0.99 -4.90
N MET A 20 0.24 1.68 -3.81
CA MET A 20 1.53 1.51 -3.13
C MET A 20 1.89 0.03 -2.88
N VAL A 21 0.89 -0.79 -2.57
CA VAL A 21 1.08 -2.22 -2.26
C VAL A 21 1.61 -3.01 -3.45
N THR A 22 1.23 -2.67 -4.69
CA THR A 22 1.74 -3.36 -5.90
C THR A 22 3.25 -3.22 -6.04
N TYR A 23 3.80 -2.08 -5.59
CA TYR A 23 5.24 -1.84 -5.61
C TYR A 23 5.95 -2.46 -4.40
N LEU A 24 5.26 -2.61 -3.27
CA LEU A 24 5.79 -3.27 -2.06
C LEU A 24 5.73 -4.80 -2.13
N CYS A 25 4.72 -5.37 -2.79
CA CYS A 25 4.43 -6.81 -2.88
C CYS A 25 5.03 -7.52 -4.10
N SER A 26 6.12 -7.00 -4.67
CA SER A 26 7.03 -7.82 -5.50
C SER A 26 7.75 -8.92 -4.68
N ARG A 27 7.47 -8.98 -3.38
CA ARG A 27 7.91 -9.94 -2.36
C ARG A 27 6.98 -11.16 -2.30
N GLN A 28 7.47 -12.27 -1.77
CA GLN A 28 6.67 -13.50 -1.67
C GLN A 28 5.46 -13.29 -0.73
N PRO A 29 4.28 -13.87 -1.02
CA PRO A 29 3.14 -13.82 -0.13
C PRO A 29 3.52 -14.26 1.30
N GLY A 30 3.22 -13.44 2.30
CA GLY A 30 3.56 -13.70 3.71
C GLY A 30 4.85 -13.04 4.21
N GLU A 31 5.63 -12.38 3.34
CA GLU A 31 6.75 -11.54 3.79
C GLU A 31 6.24 -10.18 4.29
N ALA A 32 6.44 -9.90 5.57
CA ALA A 32 6.12 -8.61 6.16
C ALA A 32 7.11 -7.53 5.69
N VAL A 33 6.59 -6.36 5.33
CA VAL A 33 7.41 -5.17 5.07
C VAL A 33 7.56 -4.38 6.37
N VAL A 34 8.79 -4.25 6.85
CA VAL A 34 9.10 -3.39 8.00
C VAL A 34 9.41 -1.99 7.47
N VAL A 35 8.68 -1.01 7.99
CA VAL A 35 8.85 0.42 7.64
C VAL A 35 8.96 1.20 8.94
N GLU A 36 10.03 1.95 9.10
CA GLU A 36 10.23 2.83 10.25
C GLU A 36 9.31 4.06 10.16
N LEU A 37 9.03 4.68 11.31
CA LEU A 37 8.12 5.84 11.36
C LEU A 37 8.58 7.00 10.45
N ALA A 38 9.90 7.21 10.33
CA ALA A 38 10.46 8.24 9.46
C ALA A 38 10.20 7.93 7.98
N GLU A 39 10.33 6.66 7.58
CA GLU A 39 10.07 6.20 6.22
C GLU A 39 8.59 6.29 5.88
N HIS A 40 7.70 5.89 6.79
CA HIS A 40 6.25 6.03 6.62
C HIS A 40 5.85 7.50 6.39
N ARG A 41 6.45 8.43 7.13
CA ARG A 41 6.23 9.87 6.93
C ARG A 41 6.72 10.33 5.56
N ALA A 42 7.91 9.91 5.15
CA ALA A 42 8.45 10.24 3.83
C ALA A 42 7.52 9.73 2.72
N ILE A 43 7.05 8.49 2.82
CA ILE A 43 6.10 7.89 1.88
C ILE A 43 4.81 8.71 1.80
N THR A 44 4.27 9.12 2.94
CA THR A 44 3.04 9.96 2.99
C THR A 44 3.25 11.32 2.32
N LEU A 45 4.40 11.96 2.54
CA LEU A 45 4.76 13.24 1.91
C LEU A 45 4.91 13.10 0.39
N LEU A 46 5.60 12.06 -0.06
CA LEU A 46 5.80 11.79 -1.48
C LEU A 46 4.47 11.46 -2.18
N ALA A 47 3.59 10.72 -1.52
CA ALA A 47 2.25 10.42 -2.05
C ALA A 47 1.40 11.69 -2.18
N GLY A 48 1.43 12.57 -1.17
CA GLY A 48 0.76 13.88 -1.22
C GLY A 48 1.30 14.80 -2.33
N ALA A 49 2.57 14.63 -2.71
CA ALA A 49 3.20 15.34 -3.83
C ALA A 49 2.99 14.65 -5.20
N GLY A 50 2.33 13.49 -5.25
CA GLY A 50 2.11 12.71 -6.48
C GLY A 50 3.38 12.02 -7.02
N LEU A 51 4.42 11.89 -6.19
CA LEU A 51 5.71 11.29 -6.58
C LEU A 51 5.73 9.76 -6.40
N VAL A 52 4.84 9.23 -5.57
CA VAL A 52 4.62 7.79 -5.41
C VAL A 52 3.12 7.50 -5.38
N PRO A 53 2.70 6.29 -5.78
CA PRO A 53 1.32 5.87 -5.63
C PRO A 53 0.87 5.91 -4.16
N PRO A 54 -0.34 6.40 -3.85
CA PRO A 54 -0.85 6.39 -2.49
C PRO A 54 -1.27 4.97 -2.04
N LEU A 55 -1.39 4.77 -0.72
CA LEU A 55 -2.06 3.59 -0.18
C LEU A 55 -3.57 3.73 -0.43
N ARG A 56 -4.14 2.81 -1.19
CA ARG A 56 -5.57 2.82 -1.58
C ARG A 56 -6.38 1.76 -0.84
N HIS A 57 -5.84 1.18 0.24
CA HIS A 57 -6.52 0.14 1.00
C HIS A 57 -7.79 0.70 1.66
N VAL A 58 -8.87 -0.06 1.54
CA VAL A 58 -10.17 0.23 2.15
C VAL A 58 -10.73 -1.08 2.65
N GLU A 59 -10.91 -1.23 3.96
CA GLU A 59 -11.49 -2.44 4.57
C GLU A 59 -12.88 -2.75 4.01
N ARG A 60 -13.20 -4.04 3.84
CA ARG A 60 -14.53 -4.52 3.39
C ARG A 60 -15.63 -4.36 4.45
N GLY A 61 -15.26 -4.21 5.72
CA GLY A 61 -16.19 -4.21 6.87
C GLY A 61 -16.47 -5.61 7.40
#